data_AF-A0A7X7SQI1-F1
#
_entry.id   AF-A0A7X7SQI1-F1
#
_cell.length_a   1.000
_cell.length_b   1.000
_cell.length_c   1.000
_cell.angle_alpha   90.00
_cell.angle_beta   90.00
_cell.angle_gamma   90.00
#
_symmetry.space_group_name_H-M   'P 1'
#
loop_
_entity.id
_entity.type
_entity.pdbx_description
1 polymer ?
#
loop_
_entity_poly.entity_id
_entity_poly.type
_entity_poly.pdbx_seq_one_letter_code
_entity_poly.pdbx_strand_id
1 'polypeptide(L)'
;MRITKPTLRTLWSVFVALGSMLIASTSGAASAGDEPRDKIVISGASGQLGQLVVRDLLARGVPASDLILVSRTPEKLAEFEKLGASTRFGDFTKPESLPAAYAGGTKMLLISIGFDAGPRPEAHKRAVDAAVAAGIEHIVYTSFVAISKGDRTGLASDHFRTEEIIKESGAAWTMLRNSIYANGLVQQAAKMLADGKVAVSDSDVRIGYVTREDCAAAAAAALSSPSHENKVYDITGPELIGPREIAAAASAVAGKPIELTTADPSAPASRGFGGPSFAVVSDDFAKLTGRPATSVRALFDAHRDVLMGTSK
;
A
#
# COMPACT_ATOMS: atom_id res chain seq x y z
N MET A 1 -76.23 -21.25 17.74
CA MET A 1 -76.48 -20.47 16.50
C MET A 1 -76.26 -21.40 15.29
N ARG A 2 -76.98 -21.20 14.18
CA ARG A 2 -77.06 -22.11 12.99
C ARG A 2 -75.65 -22.37 12.36
N ILE A 3 -75.23 -23.61 12.05
CA ILE A 3 -75.46 -24.42 10.80
C ILE A 3 -74.84 -23.68 9.56
N THR A 4 -73.94 -24.22 8.72
CA THR A 4 -73.81 -25.56 8.06
C THR A 4 -72.36 -25.88 7.59
N LYS A 5 -72.02 -27.15 7.26
CA LYS A 5 -70.90 -27.55 6.35
C LYS A 5 -71.36 -27.48 4.87
N PRO A 6 -70.49 -27.68 3.83
CA PRO A 6 -70.25 -29.06 3.38
C PRO A 6 -68.87 -29.37 2.75
N THR A 7 -68.57 -30.67 2.68
CA THR A 7 -67.60 -31.33 1.79
C THR A 7 -68.24 -31.69 0.43
N LEU A 8 -67.50 -31.72 -0.68
CA LEU A 8 -67.49 -32.86 -1.63
C LEU A 8 -66.43 -32.73 -2.75
N ARG A 9 -65.90 -33.89 -3.18
CA ARG A 9 -65.65 -34.40 -4.56
C ARG A 9 -65.65 -33.38 -5.72
N THR A 10 -64.80 -33.47 -6.76
CA THR A 10 -64.16 -34.65 -7.43
C THR A 10 -62.86 -34.15 -8.15
N LEU A 11 -62.09 -34.83 -9.03
CA LEU A 11 -62.24 -36.03 -9.88
C LEU A 11 -60.88 -36.77 -10.07
N TRP A 12 -60.87 -37.73 -11.01
CA TRP A 12 -59.83 -38.62 -11.54
C TRP A 12 -58.42 -38.06 -11.83
N SER A 13 -57.32 -38.81 -11.62
CA SER A 13 -56.87 -40.10 -12.23
C SER A 13 -56.30 -39.94 -13.66
N VAL A 14 -55.24 -40.62 -14.14
CA VAL A 14 -54.24 -41.59 -13.61
C VAL A 14 -53.12 -41.73 -14.69
N PHE A 15 -52.02 -42.43 -14.36
CA PHE A 15 -51.01 -43.09 -15.24
C PHE A 15 -49.63 -42.47 -15.49
N VAL A 16 -48.65 -43.26 -15.02
CA VAL A 16 -47.21 -43.30 -15.31
C VAL A 16 -46.95 -43.96 -16.68
N ALA A 17 -45.94 -43.51 -17.44
CA ALA A 17 -45.01 -44.40 -18.17
C ALA A 17 -43.80 -43.67 -18.77
N LEU A 18 -42.71 -44.42 -18.94
CA LEU A 18 -41.39 -44.00 -19.39
C LEU A 18 -41.35 -43.49 -20.85
N GLY A 19 -40.43 -42.57 -21.12
CA GLY A 19 -39.93 -42.26 -22.46
C GLY A 19 -38.45 -41.89 -22.40
N SER A 20 -37.56 -42.87 -22.61
CA SER A 20 -36.12 -42.63 -22.67
C SER A 20 -35.75 -41.86 -23.94
N MET A 21 -35.14 -40.68 -23.80
CA MET A 21 -34.52 -39.99 -24.94
C MET A 21 -33.13 -39.52 -24.57
N LEU A 22 -32.12 -40.25 -25.06
CA LEU A 22 -30.73 -39.82 -25.04
C LEU A 22 -30.61 -38.57 -25.93
N ILE A 23 -30.34 -37.42 -25.34
CA ILE A 23 -29.79 -36.27 -26.05
C ILE A 23 -28.37 -36.09 -25.53
N ALA A 24 -27.40 -36.49 -26.34
CA ALA A 24 -26.00 -36.19 -26.13
C ALA A 24 -25.78 -34.69 -26.38
N SER A 25 -26.08 -33.86 -25.38
CA SER A 25 -25.66 -32.47 -25.36
C SER A 25 -24.16 -32.44 -25.12
N THR A 26 -23.38 -32.07 -26.15
CA THR A 26 -21.98 -31.69 -25.98
C THR A 26 -21.93 -30.34 -25.28
N SER A 27 -22.09 -30.35 -23.96
CA SER A 27 -21.75 -29.20 -23.13
C SER A 27 -20.24 -29.02 -23.17
N GLY A 28 -19.76 -28.21 -24.11
CA GLY A 28 -18.41 -27.68 -24.06
C GLY A 28 -18.26 -26.97 -22.72
N ALA A 29 -17.36 -27.50 -21.87
CA ALA A 29 -17.02 -26.85 -20.63
C ALA A 29 -16.26 -25.56 -20.98
N ALA A 30 -17.00 -24.44 -21.06
CA ALA A 30 -16.39 -23.13 -21.00
C ALA A 30 -15.64 -23.05 -19.68
N SER A 31 -14.31 -22.98 -19.76
CA SER A 31 -13.46 -22.84 -18.58
C SER A 31 -13.85 -21.57 -17.83
N ALA A 32 -14.04 -21.68 -16.52
CA ALA A 32 -14.33 -20.56 -15.62
C ALA A 32 -13.09 -19.67 -15.42
N GLY A 33 -12.58 -19.06 -16.50
CA GLY A 33 -11.24 -18.46 -16.53
C GLY A 33 -11.05 -17.24 -17.41
N ASP A 34 -12.09 -16.76 -18.11
CA ASP A 34 -12.00 -15.69 -19.13
C ASP A 34 -12.91 -14.47 -18.87
N GLU A 35 -13.34 -14.29 -17.61
CA GLU A 35 -13.69 -12.94 -17.14
C GLU A 35 -12.42 -12.07 -17.14
N PRO A 36 -12.44 -10.83 -17.67
CA PRO A 36 -11.28 -9.94 -17.65
C PRO A 36 -10.81 -9.64 -16.23
N ARG A 37 -9.83 -10.40 -15.75
CA ARG A 37 -9.22 -10.18 -14.42
C ARG A 37 -8.19 -9.07 -14.50
N ASP A 38 -8.25 -8.17 -13.52
CA ASP A 38 -7.32 -7.07 -13.38
C ASP A 38 -5.88 -7.58 -13.31
N LYS A 39 -5.05 -7.17 -14.28
CA LYS A 39 -3.61 -7.41 -14.23
C LYS A 39 -2.92 -6.23 -13.60
N ILE A 40 -2.28 -6.48 -12.46
CA ILE A 40 -1.74 -5.45 -11.58
C ILE A 40 -0.23 -5.32 -11.83
N VAL A 41 0.15 -4.17 -12.38
CA VAL A 41 1.55 -3.76 -12.53
C VAL A 41 2.05 -3.16 -11.23
N ILE A 42 3.12 -3.71 -10.65
CA ILE A 42 3.81 -3.11 -9.50
C ILE A 42 5.13 -2.51 -9.99
N SER A 43 5.18 -1.18 -10.12
CA SER A 43 6.41 -0.48 -10.48
C SER A 43 7.30 -0.28 -9.24
N GLY A 44 8.58 -0.61 -9.34
CA GLY A 44 9.50 -0.61 -8.20
C GLY A 44 9.40 -1.86 -7.32
N ALA A 45 8.90 -2.97 -7.86
CA ALA A 45 8.54 -4.18 -7.10
C ALA A 45 9.68 -4.78 -6.25
N SER A 46 10.95 -4.64 -6.63
CA SER A 46 12.08 -5.18 -5.85
C SER A 46 12.54 -4.27 -4.70
N GLY A 47 11.92 -3.10 -4.53
CA GLY A 47 12.13 -2.25 -3.35
C GLY A 47 11.41 -2.77 -2.11
N GLN A 48 11.81 -2.30 -0.93
CA GLN A 48 11.24 -2.73 0.36
C GLN A 48 9.70 -2.61 0.41
N LEU A 49 9.13 -1.51 -0.11
CA LEU A 49 7.67 -1.35 -0.16
C LEU A 49 7.05 -2.27 -1.21
N GLY A 50 7.66 -2.37 -2.40
CA GLY A 50 7.15 -3.18 -3.50
C GLY A 50 7.00 -4.66 -3.13
N GLN A 51 8.01 -5.25 -2.48
CA GLN A 51 7.94 -6.65 -2.06
C GLN A 51 6.86 -6.87 -0.98
N LEU A 52 6.68 -5.92 -0.05
CA LEU A 52 5.61 -5.99 0.94
C LEU A 52 4.22 -5.93 0.27
N VAL A 53 4.01 -5.02 -0.68
CA VAL A 53 2.76 -4.93 -1.45
C VAL A 53 2.46 -6.24 -2.18
N VAL A 54 3.47 -6.84 -2.83
CA VAL A 54 3.29 -8.12 -3.53
C VAL A 54 2.89 -9.23 -2.56
N ARG A 55 3.51 -9.30 -1.37
CA ARG A 55 3.12 -10.27 -0.34
C ARG A 55 1.70 -10.04 0.19
N ASP A 56 1.30 -8.79 0.43
CA ASP A 56 -0.05 -8.45 0.86
C ASP A 56 -1.10 -8.76 -0.23
N LEU A 57 -0.82 -8.52 -1.51
CA LEU A 57 -1.71 -8.89 -2.62
C LEU A 57 -1.91 -10.40 -2.69
N LEU A 58 -0.82 -11.18 -2.59
CA LEU A 58 -0.89 -12.65 -2.55
C LEU A 58 -1.67 -13.14 -1.32
N ALA A 59 -1.47 -12.53 -0.14
CA ALA A 59 -2.20 -12.85 1.08
C ALA A 59 -3.70 -12.50 1.01
N ARG A 60 -4.07 -11.50 0.20
CA ARG A 60 -5.46 -11.14 -0.14
C ARG A 60 -6.09 -12.04 -1.21
N GLY A 61 -5.35 -13.04 -1.72
CA GLY A 61 -5.84 -14.00 -2.72
C GLY A 61 -5.71 -13.54 -4.17
N VAL A 62 -4.99 -12.44 -4.45
CA VAL A 62 -4.67 -12.08 -5.84
C VAL A 62 -3.71 -13.14 -6.42
N PRO A 63 -4.05 -13.80 -7.53
CA PRO A 63 -3.18 -14.81 -8.13
C PRO A 63 -1.86 -14.20 -8.61
N ALA A 64 -0.74 -14.88 -8.37
CA ALA A 64 0.56 -14.42 -8.87
C ALA A 64 0.59 -14.23 -10.39
N SER A 65 -0.15 -15.05 -11.15
CA SER A 65 -0.32 -14.95 -12.62
C SER A 65 -0.89 -13.61 -13.11
N ASP A 66 -1.54 -12.89 -12.20
CA ASP A 66 -2.24 -11.63 -12.46
C ASP A 66 -1.35 -10.44 -12.04
N LEU A 67 -0.15 -10.71 -11.49
CA LEU A 67 0.85 -9.71 -11.11
C LEU A 67 1.95 -9.55 -12.16
N ILE A 68 2.24 -8.30 -12.51
CA ILE A 68 3.35 -7.89 -13.38
C ILE A 68 4.32 -7.04 -12.54
N LEU A 69 5.48 -7.59 -12.22
CA LEU A 69 6.42 -7.00 -11.25
C LEU A 69 7.57 -6.32 -12.00
N VAL A 70 7.58 -4.99 -12.01
CA VAL A 70 8.52 -4.18 -12.79
C VAL A 70 9.61 -3.59 -11.89
N SER A 71 10.87 -3.78 -12.26
CA SER A 71 12.00 -3.18 -11.57
C SER A 71 13.25 -3.05 -12.47
N ARG A 72 14.20 -2.22 -12.05
CA ARG A 72 15.58 -2.21 -12.57
C ARG A 72 16.38 -3.46 -12.20
N THR A 73 15.92 -4.21 -11.20
CA THR A 73 16.57 -5.42 -10.66
C THR A 73 15.56 -6.57 -10.56
N PRO A 74 15.05 -7.11 -11.69
CA PRO A 74 14.05 -8.17 -11.70
C PRO A 74 14.56 -9.49 -11.09
N GLU A 75 15.86 -9.73 -11.09
CA GLU A 75 16.49 -10.91 -10.46
C GLU A 75 16.22 -11.02 -8.95
N LYS A 76 15.93 -9.90 -8.28
CA LYS A 76 15.51 -9.85 -6.87
C LYS A 76 14.05 -10.27 -6.64
N LEU A 77 13.33 -10.65 -7.69
CA LEU A 77 11.92 -11.05 -7.65
C LEU A 77 11.72 -12.53 -8.01
N ALA A 78 12.80 -13.30 -8.14
CA ALA A 78 12.78 -14.73 -8.49
C ALA A 78 11.96 -15.61 -7.52
N GLU A 79 11.66 -15.15 -6.30
CA GLU A 79 10.71 -15.84 -5.41
C GLU A 79 9.25 -15.72 -5.89
N PHE A 80 8.87 -14.58 -6.46
CA PHE A 80 7.52 -14.33 -6.97
C PHE A 80 7.34 -14.90 -8.38
N GLU A 81 8.39 -14.91 -9.20
CA GLU A 81 8.41 -15.60 -10.49
C GLU A 81 8.11 -17.10 -10.32
N LYS A 82 8.70 -17.75 -9.31
CA LYS A 82 8.40 -19.16 -8.94
C LYS A 82 6.96 -19.39 -8.50
N LEU A 83 6.24 -18.35 -8.04
CA LEU A 83 4.81 -18.42 -7.72
C LEU A 83 3.93 -18.17 -8.95
N GLY A 84 4.49 -17.72 -10.07
CA GLY A 84 3.80 -17.47 -11.34
C GLY A 84 3.72 -15.99 -11.77
N ALA A 85 4.36 -15.06 -11.05
CA ALA A 85 4.33 -13.64 -11.39
C ALA A 85 5.25 -13.28 -12.57
N SER A 86 4.82 -12.34 -13.42
CA SER A 86 5.63 -11.87 -14.55
C SER A 86 6.62 -10.81 -14.11
N THR A 87 7.88 -11.18 -13.90
CA THR A 87 8.96 -10.25 -13.51
C THR A 87 9.61 -9.62 -14.75
N ARG A 88 9.70 -8.28 -14.80
CA ARG A 88 10.15 -7.55 -16.00
C ARG A 88 11.12 -6.42 -15.66
N PHE A 89 12.08 -6.17 -16.56
CA PHE A 89 12.93 -4.99 -16.47
C PHE A 89 12.14 -3.74 -16.86
N GLY A 90 12.28 -2.66 -16.09
CA GLY A 90 11.77 -1.34 -16.44
C GLY A 90 12.45 -0.23 -15.64
N ASP A 91 12.76 0.89 -16.30
CA ASP A 91 13.54 1.99 -15.72
C ASP A 91 13.02 3.35 -16.23
N PHE A 92 12.71 4.27 -15.32
CA PHE A 92 12.19 5.60 -15.68
C PHE A 92 13.26 6.51 -16.32
N THR A 93 14.54 6.12 -16.29
CA THR A 93 15.62 6.76 -17.08
C THR A 93 15.70 6.23 -18.53
N LYS A 94 15.04 5.10 -18.80
CA LYS A 94 15.02 4.40 -20.09
C LYS A 94 13.56 4.20 -20.53
N PRO A 95 12.84 5.26 -20.93
CA PRO A 95 11.41 5.19 -21.24
C PRO A 95 11.05 4.12 -22.29
N GLU A 96 11.98 3.78 -23.19
CA GLU A 96 11.85 2.70 -24.16
C GLU A 96 11.68 1.30 -23.55
N SER A 97 12.07 1.10 -22.28
CA SER A 97 11.86 -0.15 -21.55
C SER A 97 10.43 -0.33 -21.04
N LEU A 98 9.68 0.76 -20.87
CA LEU A 98 8.42 0.78 -20.12
C LEU A 98 7.23 0.14 -20.87
N PRO A 99 7.02 0.32 -22.18
CA PRO A 99 5.89 -0.29 -22.89
C PRO A 99 5.87 -1.82 -22.78
N ALA A 100 7.02 -2.47 -22.96
CA ALA A 100 7.14 -3.92 -22.80
C ALA A 100 7.01 -4.36 -21.33
N ALA A 101 7.49 -3.54 -20.39
CA ALA A 101 7.31 -3.80 -18.96
C ALA A 101 5.84 -3.77 -18.55
N TYR A 102 5.04 -2.84 -19.08
CA TYR A 102 3.64 -2.61 -18.70
C TYR A 102 2.60 -3.39 -19.54
N ALA A 103 3.01 -3.96 -20.67
CA ALA A 103 2.12 -4.67 -21.60
C ALA A 103 1.18 -5.69 -20.91
N GLY A 104 -0.13 -5.50 -21.12
CA GLY A 104 -1.18 -6.37 -20.59
C GLY A 104 -1.58 -6.08 -19.14
N GLY A 105 -1.13 -5.00 -18.52
CA GLY A 105 -1.65 -4.50 -17.25
C GLY A 105 -2.91 -3.64 -17.43
N THR A 106 -3.85 -3.72 -16.50
CA THR A 106 -5.05 -2.85 -16.42
C THR A 106 -4.95 -1.85 -15.28
N LYS A 107 -4.28 -2.23 -14.18
CA LYS A 107 -4.03 -1.40 -12.99
C LYS A 107 -2.55 -1.29 -12.71
N MET A 108 -2.09 -0.16 -12.17
CA MET A 108 -0.70 0.03 -11.77
C MET A 108 -0.55 0.66 -10.38
N LEU A 109 0.35 0.09 -9.57
CA LEU A 109 0.98 0.82 -8.47
C LEU A 109 2.24 1.54 -8.97
N LEU A 110 2.18 2.86 -8.98
CA LEU A 110 3.35 3.72 -9.13
C LEU A 110 3.97 3.97 -7.76
N ILE A 111 5.05 3.25 -7.43
CA ILE A 111 5.86 3.58 -6.25
C ILE A 111 6.78 4.75 -6.60
N SER A 112 6.70 5.81 -5.80
CA SER A 112 7.51 7.02 -5.95
C SER A 112 8.99 6.72 -5.76
N ILE A 113 9.82 7.27 -6.65
CA ILE A 113 11.28 7.04 -6.68
C ILE A 113 12.09 8.16 -6.01
N GLY A 114 13.40 7.98 -5.87
CA GLY A 114 14.33 9.02 -5.42
C GLY A 114 14.67 10.04 -6.51
N PHE A 115 15.76 10.78 -6.31
CA PHE A 115 16.33 11.69 -7.31
C PHE A 115 17.28 10.98 -8.29
N ASP A 116 17.40 9.65 -8.19
CA ASP A 116 18.33 8.82 -8.95
C ASP A 116 17.91 8.61 -10.43
N ALA A 117 16.71 9.05 -10.81
CA ALA A 117 16.26 9.11 -12.20
C ALA A 117 16.14 10.55 -12.76
N GLY A 118 16.79 11.51 -12.11
CA GLY A 118 16.65 12.94 -12.37
C GLY A 118 15.47 13.55 -11.59
N PRO A 119 14.94 14.70 -12.03
CA PRO A 119 13.73 15.31 -11.48
C PRO A 119 12.57 14.31 -11.39
N ARG A 120 12.01 14.17 -10.18
CA ARG A 120 11.02 13.15 -9.86
C ARG A 120 9.73 13.27 -10.70
N PRO A 121 9.09 14.45 -10.83
CA PRO A 121 7.86 14.57 -11.62
C PRO A 121 8.03 14.12 -13.08
N GLU A 122 9.18 14.42 -13.69
CA GLU A 122 9.50 14.11 -15.08
C GLU A 122 9.76 12.61 -15.28
N ALA A 123 10.41 11.96 -14.32
CA ALA A 123 10.56 10.51 -14.30
C ALA A 123 9.21 9.80 -14.11
N HIS A 124 8.37 10.31 -13.20
CA HIS A 124 7.00 9.83 -13.03
C HIS A 124 6.13 10.07 -14.27
N LYS A 125 6.28 11.21 -14.97
CA LYS A 125 5.55 11.48 -16.21
C LYS A 125 5.85 10.42 -17.27
N ARG A 126 7.12 10.06 -17.47
CA ARG A 126 7.51 8.99 -18.40
C ARG A 126 6.87 7.64 -18.04
N ALA A 127 6.73 7.34 -16.75
CA ALA A 127 6.04 6.14 -16.28
C ALA A 127 4.53 6.20 -16.51
N VAL A 128 3.88 7.34 -16.24
CA VAL A 128 2.44 7.55 -16.44
C VAL A 128 2.08 7.52 -17.93
N ASP A 129 2.82 8.25 -18.77
CA ASP A 129 2.63 8.27 -20.23
C ASP A 129 2.74 6.85 -20.82
N ALA A 130 3.75 6.08 -20.41
CA ALA A 130 3.95 4.70 -20.86
C ALA A 130 2.87 3.74 -20.32
N ALA A 131 2.34 3.98 -19.12
CA ALA A 131 1.28 3.17 -18.54
C ALA A 131 -0.04 3.35 -19.29
N VAL A 132 -0.45 4.60 -19.53
CA VAL A 132 -1.66 4.92 -20.31
C VAL A 132 -1.52 4.40 -21.75
N ALA A 133 -0.35 4.57 -22.38
CA ALA A 133 -0.09 4.02 -23.72
C ALA A 133 -0.09 2.47 -23.79
N ALA A 134 0.13 1.79 -22.66
CA ALA A 134 0.03 0.34 -22.55
C ALA A 134 -1.39 -0.17 -22.22
N GLY A 135 -2.36 0.72 -22.03
CA GLY A 135 -3.75 0.38 -21.70
C GLY A 135 -4.05 0.26 -20.20
N ILE A 136 -3.20 0.80 -19.32
CA ILE A 136 -3.50 0.86 -17.88
C ILE A 136 -4.54 1.96 -17.64
N GLU A 137 -5.68 1.56 -17.08
CA GLU A 137 -6.86 2.40 -16.87
C GLU A 137 -6.90 3.03 -15.47
N HIS A 138 -6.19 2.44 -14.49
CA HIS A 138 -6.18 2.92 -13.09
C HIS A 138 -4.78 2.94 -12.48
N ILE A 139 -4.34 4.11 -12.01
CA ILE A 139 -3.04 4.34 -11.38
C ILE A 139 -3.20 4.65 -9.89
N VAL A 140 -2.76 3.72 -9.04
CA VAL A 140 -2.56 3.94 -7.60
C VAL A 140 -1.15 4.51 -7.40
N TYR A 141 -1.00 5.60 -6.65
CA TYR A 141 0.29 6.30 -6.48
C TYR A 141 0.64 6.49 -5.00
N THR A 142 1.89 6.16 -4.63
CA THR A 142 2.43 6.45 -3.30
C THR A 142 2.84 7.93 -3.21
N SER A 143 1.86 8.80 -2.98
CA SER A 143 2.02 10.23 -2.72
C SER A 143 2.53 10.50 -1.30
N PHE A 144 2.48 11.76 -0.85
CA PHE A 144 3.14 12.23 0.38
C PHE A 144 2.24 13.09 1.26
N VAL A 145 2.18 12.78 2.55
CA VAL A 145 1.20 13.35 3.49
C VAL A 145 1.28 14.88 3.65
N ALA A 146 2.47 15.49 3.48
CA ALA A 146 2.66 16.93 3.64
C ALA A 146 1.76 17.79 2.73
N ILE A 147 1.35 17.24 1.57
CA ILE A 147 0.47 17.90 0.60
C ILE A 147 -0.91 18.21 1.21
N SER A 148 -1.39 17.35 2.13
CA SER A 148 -2.69 17.50 2.83
C SER A 148 -2.80 18.82 3.60
N LYS A 149 -1.67 19.31 4.15
CA LYS A 149 -1.56 20.56 4.91
C LYS A 149 -1.24 21.77 4.03
N GLY A 150 -1.27 21.62 2.71
CA GLY A 150 -0.96 22.70 1.76
C GLY A 150 0.53 22.90 1.50
N ASP A 151 1.42 22.01 1.97
CA ASP A 151 2.85 22.11 1.68
C ASP A 151 3.13 21.91 0.19
N ARG A 152 3.86 22.84 -0.41
CA ARG A 152 4.27 22.85 -1.82
C ARG A 152 5.77 23.11 -1.96
N THR A 153 6.55 22.76 -0.93
CA THR A 153 8.00 22.96 -0.88
C THR A 153 8.74 21.63 -0.98
N GLY A 154 9.96 21.66 -1.53
CA GLY A 154 10.83 20.49 -1.66
C GLY A 154 10.10 19.24 -2.14
N LEU A 155 10.18 18.16 -1.35
CA LEU A 155 9.58 16.87 -1.67
C LEU A 155 8.05 16.92 -1.85
N ALA A 156 7.35 17.79 -1.13
CA ALA A 156 5.90 17.95 -1.25
C ALA A 156 5.51 18.58 -2.60
N SER A 157 6.37 19.45 -3.15
CA SER A 157 6.19 20.00 -4.50
C SER A 157 6.25 18.89 -5.57
N ASP A 158 7.25 18.02 -5.51
CA ASP A 158 7.44 16.95 -6.49
C ASP A 158 6.27 15.94 -6.48
N HIS A 159 5.83 15.54 -5.27
CA HIS A 159 4.68 14.66 -5.14
C HIS A 159 3.39 15.35 -5.60
N PHE A 160 3.18 16.64 -5.28
CA PHE A 160 2.02 17.40 -5.75
C PHE A 160 2.00 17.49 -7.29
N ARG A 161 3.13 17.82 -7.92
CA ARG A 161 3.22 17.85 -9.39
C ARG A 161 2.98 16.47 -10.00
N THR A 162 3.38 15.38 -9.31
CA THR A 162 3.05 14.02 -9.74
C THR A 162 1.54 13.72 -9.62
N GLU A 163 0.87 14.15 -8.54
CA GLU A 163 -0.59 13.99 -8.42
C GLU A 163 -1.32 14.68 -9.57
N GLU A 164 -0.88 15.88 -9.98
CA GLU A 164 -1.46 16.60 -11.13
C GLU A 164 -1.18 15.88 -12.45
N ILE A 165 0.06 15.41 -12.69
CA ILE A 165 0.41 14.62 -13.89
C ILE A 165 -0.49 13.38 -14.05
N ILE A 166 -0.79 12.69 -12.95
CA ILE A 166 -1.66 11.51 -12.97
C ILE A 166 -3.12 11.90 -13.24
N LYS A 167 -3.64 12.98 -12.64
CA LYS A 167 -4.99 13.49 -12.92
C LYS A 167 -5.15 13.95 -14.37
N GLU A 168 -4.11 14.58 -14.93
CA GLU A 168 -4.03 15.04 -16.31
C GLU A 168 -3.90 13.88 -17.33
N SER A 169 -3.59 12.66 -16.88
CA SER A 169 -3.28 11.51 -17.76
C SER A 169 -4.49 10.85 -18.44
N GLY A 170 -5.70 11.11 -17.94
CA GLY A 170 -6.94 10.46 -18.41
C GLY A 170 -7.23 9.10 -17.77
N ALA A 171 -6.29 8.48 -17.07
CA ALA A 171 -6.54 7.29 -16.25
C ALA A 171 -7.32 7.64 -14.96
N ALA A 172 -8.09 6.69 -14.45
CA ALA A 172 -8.56 6.73 -13.07
C ALA A 172 -7.36 6.69 -12.10
N TRP A 173 -7.51 7.25 -10.90
CA TRP A 173 -6.38 7.35 -9.97
C TRP A 173 -6.75 7.16 -8.51
N THR A 174 -5.77 6.74 -7.70
CA THR A 174 -5.88 6.73 -6.23
C THR A 174 -4.58 7.26 -5.63
N MET A 175 -4.66 8.33 -4.83
CA MET A 175 -3.48 8.91 -4.16
C MET A 175 -3.37 8.37 -2.74
N LEU A 176 -2.32 7.59 -2.46
CA LEU A 176 -1.97 7.10 -1.14
C LEU A 176 -0.89 8.03 -0.56
N ARG A 177 -1.32 9.05 0.18
CA ARG A 177 -0.44 10.06 0.77
C ARG A 177 0.25 9.50 2.01
N ASN A 178 1.33 8.76 1.78
CA ASN A 178 2.09 8.12 2.84
C ASN A 178 2.76 9.16 3.74
N SER A 179 2.65 8.93 5.04
CA SER A 179 3.42 9.65 6.06
C SER A 179 4.86 9.13 6.16
N ILE A 180 5.62 9.63 7.13
CA ILE A 180 7.02 9.26 7.36
C ILE A 180 7.12 7.83 7.89
N TYR A 181 7.97 7.00 7.28
CA TYR A 181 8.12 5.60 7.67
C TYR A 181 8.71 5.44 9.08
N ALA A 182 7.94 4.81 9.97
CA ALA A 182 8.29 4.50 11.34
C ALA A 182 9.46 3.50 11.46
N ASN A 183 9.73 2.68 10.44
CA ASN A 183 10.74 1.61 10.48
C ASN A 183 12.16 2.14 10.80
N GLY A 184 12.49 3.39 10.45
CA GLY A 184 13.76 4.01 10.82
C GLY A 184 13.91 4.28 12.33
N LEU A 185 12.78 4.43 13.04
CA LEU A 185 12.76 4.67 14.48
C LEU A 185 13.25 3.45 15.28
N VAL A 186 13.19 2.23 14.74
CA VAL A 186 13.68 1.01 15.41
C VAL A 186 15.18 1.13 15.69
N GLN A 187 15.97 1.52 14.68
CA GLN A 187 17.41 1.72 14.83
C GLN A 187 17.74 2.97 15.67
N GLN A 188 16.92 4.02 15.57
CA GLN A 188 17.05 5.20 16.42
C GLN A 188 16.82 4.86 17.90
N ALA A 189 15.78 4.07 18.21
CA ALA A 189 15.47 3.59 19.55
C ALA A 189 16.57 2.68 20.11
N ALA A 190 17.07 1.73 19.31
CA ALA A 190 18.23 0.91 19.68
C ALA A 190 19.45 1.76 20.05
N LYS A 191 19.73 2.83 19.29
CA LYS A 191 20.80 3.78 19.63
C LYS A 191 20.52 4.56 20.92
N MET A 192 19.30 5.10 21.11
CA MET A 192 18.94 5.81 22.35
C MET A 192 19.09 4.91 23.59
N LEU A 193 18.74 3.63 23.47
CA LEU A 193 18.88 2.63 24.53
C LEU A 193 20.35 2.26 24.81
N ALA A 194 21.20 2.22 23.78
CA ALA A 194 22.64 1.98 23.92
C ALA A 194 23.38 3.18 24.53
N ASP A 195 23.00 4.41 24.14
CA ASP A 195 23.58 5.65 24.68
C ASP A 195 23.07 5.97 26.10
N GLY A 196 21.92 5.37 26.51
CA GLY A 196 21.26 5.59 27.80
C GLY A 196 20.58 6.95 27.96
N LYS A 197 20.71 7.84 26.97
CA LYS A 197 20.18 9.20 26.95
C LYS A 197 19.93 9.68 25.54
N VAL A 198 19.07 10.69 25.40
CA VAL A 198 18.84 11.38 24.13
C VAL A 198 18.65 12.88 24.35
N ALA A 199 19.33 13.66 23.52
CA ALA A 199 19.12 15.10 23.43
C ALA A 199 17.82 15.40 22.68
N VAL A 200 16.89 16.09 23.33
CA VAL A 200 15.62 16.54 22.75
C VAL A 200 15.58 18.06 22.71
N SER A 201 15.13 18.61 21.59
CA SER A 201 14.83 20.04 21.48
C SER A 201 13.55 20.39 22.24
N ASP A 202 13.38 21.66 22.55
CA ASP A 202 12.13 22.19 23.12
C ASP A 202 11.03 22.43 22.06
N SER A 203 11.30 22.08 20.80
CA SER A 203 10.32 22.12 19.72
C SER A 203 9.35 20.93 19.82
N ASP A 204 8.05 21.22 19.85
CA ASP A 204 6.96 20.24 19.85
C ASP A 204 6.73 19.66 18.44
N VAL A 205 7.75 19.04 17.86
CA VAL A 205 7.64 18.41 16.54
C VAL A 205 6.85 17.11 16.68
N ARG A 206 5.67 17.08 16.06
CA ARG A 206 4.72 15.97 16.04
C ARG A 206 4.56 15.40 14.63
N ILE A 207 4.67 14.08 14.49
CA ILE A 207 4.57 13.38 13.20
C ILE A 207 3.67 12.16 13.37
N GLY A 208 2.74 11.97 12.43
CA GLY A 208 1.89 10.78 12.33
C GLY A 208 2.61 9.62 11.64
N TYR A 209 3.71 9.13 12.22
CA TYR A 209 4.57 8.10 11.64
C TYR A 209 3.79 6.84 11.26
N VAL A 210 4.05 6.26 10.10
CA VAL A 210 3.35 5.07 9.58
C VAL A 210 4.33 3.93 9.30
N THR A 211 3.96 2.68 9.51
CA THR A 211 4.86 1.57 9.13
C THR A 211 4.83 1.37 7.61
N ARG A 212 5.94 0.90 7.02
CA ARG A 212 5.98 0.55 5.59
C ARG A 212 5.03 -0.60 5.27
N GLU A 213 4.83 -1.48 6.24
CA GLU A 213 3.91 -2.61 6.23
C GLU A 213 2.45 -2.13 6.19
N ASP A 214 2.07 -1.08 6.93
CA ASP A 214 0.76 -0.44 6.79
C ASP A 214 0.61 0.26 5.43
N CYS A 215 1.63 0.96 4.93
CA CYS A 215 1.60 1.53 3.58
C CYS A 215 1.46 0.45 2.49
N ALA A 216 2.06 -0.73 2.68
CA ALA A 216 1.90 -1.86 1.78
C ALA A 216 0.48 -2.44 1.83
N ALA A 217 -0.06 -2.66 3.03
CA ALA A 217 -1.42 -3.16 3.23
C ALA A 217 -2.49 -2.21 2.68
N ALA A 218 -2.27 -0.90 2.76
CA ALA A 218 -3.11 0.13 2.16
C ALA A 218 -3.06 0.10 0.62
N ALA A 219 -1.86 0.01 0.03
CA ALA A 219 -1.71 -0.10 -1.41
C ALA A 219 -2.30 -1.39 -1.96
N ALA A 220 -2.06 -2.53 -1.30
CA ALA A 220 -2.64 -3.81 -1.67
C ALA A 220 -4.18 -3.79 -1.59
N ALA A 221 -4.77 -3.13 -0.58
CA ALA A 221 -6.22 -2.90 -0.53
C ALA A 221 -6.69 -2.07 -1.75
N ALA A 222 -6.12 -0.87 -1.94
CA ALA A 222 -6.51 0.04 -3.03
C ALA A 222 -6.43 -0.58 -4.45
N LEU A 223 -5.59 -1.60 -4.63
CA LEU A 223 -5.43 -2.35 -5.88
C LEU A 223 -6.36 -3.57 -6.02
N SER A 224 -6.81 -4.17 -4.91
CA SER A 224 -7.56 -5.44 -4.90
C SER A 224 -9.05 -5.33 -4.52
N SER A 225 -9.49 -4.17 -4.02
CA SER A 225 -10.92 -3.84 -3.86
C SER A 225 -11.40 -2.77 -4.86
N PRO A 226 -12.69 -2.73 -5.20
CA PRO A 226 -13.26 -1.71 -6.10
C PRO A 226 -13.53 -0.36 -5.38
N SER A 227 -13.93 0.66 -6.14
CA SER A 227 -14.44 1.96 -5.63
C SER A 227 -13.39 2.89 -4.99
N HIS A 228 -12.12 2.79 -5.43
CA HIS A 228 -11.02 3.65 -5.02
C HIS A 228 -10.65 4.72 -6.07
N GLU A 229 -11.36 4.76 -7.19
CA GLU A 229 -11.15 5.66 -8.31
C GLU A 229 -11.46 7.11 -7.91
N ASN A 230 -10.55 8.02 -8.26
CA ASN A 230 -10.57 9.45 -7.93
C ASN A 230 -10.61 9.72 -6.41
N LYS A 231 -9.93 8.87 -5.61
CA LYS A 231 -9.81 9.00 -4.15
C LYS A 231 -8.40 9.42 -3.70
N VAL A 232 -8.36 10.16 -2.61
CA VAL A 232 -7.15 10.48 -1.85
C VAL A 232 -7.31 9.87 -0.46
N TYR A 233 -6.26 9.25 0.05
CA TYR A 233 -6.19 8.69 1.40
C TYR A 233 -4.90 9.17 2.06
N ASP A 234 -4.98 9.76 3.26
CA ASP A 234 -3.80 10.11 4.04
C ASP A 234 -3.38 8.90 4.90
N ILE A 235 -2.28 8.24 4.53
CA ILE A 235 -1.85 6.97 5.11
C ILE A 235 -0.86 7.26 6.25
N THR A 236 -1.39 7.35 7.47
CA THR A 236 -0.67 7.71 8.70
C THR A 236 -0.69 6.55 9.72
N GLY A 237 0.15 6.64 10.74
CA GLY A 237 -0.06 5.87 11.97
C GLY A 237 -1.24 6.41 12.79
N PRO A 238 -1.53 5.78 13.95
CA PRO A 238 -2.69 6.10 14.79
C PRO A 238 -2.49 7.33 15.69
N GLU A 239 -1.27 7.86 15.79
CA GLU A 239 -0.86 8.81 16.83
C GLU A 239 0.13 9.87 16.32
N LEU A 240 0.05 11.07 16.88
CA LEU A 240 1.03 12.13 16.69
C LEU A 240 2.10 12.05 17.79
N ILE A 241 3.32 11.68 17.43
CA ILE A 241 4.43 11.55 18.40
C ILE A 241 5.63 12.43 18.01
N GLY A 242 6.43 12.78 19.00
CA GLY A 242 7.71 13.46 18.83
C GLY A 242 8.86 12.69 19.50
N PRO A 243 10.06 13.30 19.59
CA PRO A 243 11.25 12.65 20.15
C PRO A 243 11.07 12.14 21.58
N ARG A 244 10.26 12.82 22.41
CA ARG A 244 10.05 12.47 23.82
C ARG A 244 9.22 11.20 23.98
N GLU A 245 8.16 11.04 23.17
CA GLU A 245 7.28 9.86 23.20
C GLU A 245 7.93 8.67 22.51
N ILE A 246 8.76 8.90 21.47
CA ILE A 246 9.63 7.87 20.88
C ILE A 246 10.58 7.30 21.94
N ALA A 247 11.27 8.16 22.71
CA ALA A 247 12.15 7.73 23.79
C ALA A 247 11.37 7.01 24.92
N ALA A 248 10.20 7.52 25.30
CA ALA A 248 9.34 6.89 26.30
C ALA A 248 8.85 5.50 25.87
N ALA A 249 8.45 5.33 24.60
CA ALA A 249 8.06 4.05 24.03
C ALA A 249 9.23 3.06 24.01
N ALA A 250 10.41 3.48 23.56
CA ALA A 250 11.62 2.66 23.56
C ALA A 250 12.01 2.20 24.97
N SER A 251 12.00 3.13 25.94
CA SER A 251 12.24 2.87 27.37
C SER A 251 11.26 1.83 27.94
N ALA A 252 9.96 1.97 27.63
CA ALA A 252 8.91 1.07 28.10
C ALA A 252 9.04 -0.36 27.54
N VAL A 253 9.38 -0.51 26.25
CA VAL A 253 9.58 -1.82 25.61
C VAL A 253 10.86 -2.51 26.10
N ALA A 254 11.94 -1.74 26.28
CA ALA A 254 13.21 -2.27 26.76
C ALA A 254 13.22 -2.59 28.26
N GLY A 255 12.40 -1.91 29.06
CA GLY A 255 12.49 -1.94 30.53
C GLY A 255 13.75 -1.24 31.06
N LYS A 256 14.29 -0.27 30.29
CA LYS A 256 15.51 0.48 30.61
C LYS A 256 15.24 1.97 30.47
N PRO A 257 15.57 2.82 31.46
CA PRO A 257 15.36 4.26 31.35
C PRO A 257 16.24 4.87 30.26
N ILE A 258 15.73 5.91 29.61
CA ILE A 258 16.49 6.78 28.71
C ILE A 258 16.38 8.20 29.28
N GLU A 259 17.51 8.81 29.62
CA GLU A 259 17.53 10.19 30.12
C GLU A 259 17.23 11.19 29.00
N LEU A 260 16.31 12.12 29.23
CA LEU A 260 16.04 13.22 28.29
C LEU A 260 16.88 14.45 28.67
N THR A 261 17.86 14.80 27.84
CA THR A 261 18.66 16.02 28.01
C THR A 261 18.20 17.10 27.05
N THR A 262 18.35 18.38 27.40
CA THR A 262 18.10 19.47 26.44
C THR A 262 19.13 19.43 25.31
N ALA A 263 18.69 19.58 24.05
CA ALA A 263 19.59 19.73 22.92
C ALA A 263 20.30 21.09 22.93
N ASP A 264 21.57 21.11 22.54
CA ASP A 264 22.33 22.35 22.34
C ASP A 264 21.66 23.18 21.22
N PRO A 265 21.21 24.42 21.50
CA PRO A 265 20.55 25.26 20.50
C PRO A 265 21.48 25.73 19.37
N SER A 266 22.80 25.59 19.54
CA SER A 266 23.81 25.83 18.49
C SER A 266 24.13 24.59 17.66
N ALA A 267 23.67 23.40 18.08
CA ALA A 267 23.81 22.20 17.27
C ALA A 267 23.03 22.36 15.94
N PRO A 268 23.55 21.85 14.81
CA PRO A 268 22.82 21.90 13.55
C PRO A 268 21.46 21.23 13.69
N ALA A 269 20.39 21.97 13.40
CA ALA A 269 19.04 21.41 13.38
C ALA A 269 19.03 20.14 12.51
N SER A 270 18.51 19.05 13.05
CA SER A 270 18.48 17.76 12.35
C SER A 270 17.77 17.92 11.02
N ARG A 271 18.48 17.67 9.91
CA ARG A 271 17.90 17.66 8.54
C ARG A 271 17.02 16.44 8.36
N GLY A 272 15.87 16.46 9.01
CA GLY A 272 14.82 15.44 8.97
C GLY A 272 13.46 16.05 8.68
N PHE A 273 12.47 15.19 8.45
CA PHE A 273 11.08 15.61 8.37
C PHE A 273 10.63 16.09 9.75
N GLY A 274 10.01 17.27 9.79
CA GLY A 274 9.54 17.92 11.02
C GLY A 274 8.90 19.25 10.69
N GLY A 275 7.81 19.59 11.40
CA GLY A 275 7.00 20.77 11.12
C GLY A 275 5.51 20.44 10.91
N PRO A 276 4.64 21.47 10.83
CA PRO A 276 3.19 21.30 10.86
C PRO A 276 2.64 20.49 9.68
N SER A 277 3.35 20.43 8.54
CA SER A 277 2.98 19.60 7.38
C SER A 277 2.89 18.11 7.70
N PHE A 278 3.61 17.63 8.73
CA PHE A 278 3.67 16.22 9.12
C PHE A 278 2.76 15.88 10.32
N ALA A 279 2.13 16.89 10.93
CA ALA A 279 1.16 16.74 12.00
C ALA A 279 -0.22 16.34 11.42
N VAL A 280 -0.28 15.14 10.85
CA VAL A 280 -1.45 14.53 10.22
C VAL A 280 -1.68 13.16 10.85
N VAL A 281 -2.91 12.88 11.27
CA VAL A 281 -3.42 11.54 11.58
C VAL A 281 -4.78 11.42 10.90
N SER A 282 -5.01 10.29 10.22
CA SER A 282 -6.25 9.95 9.54
C SER A 282 -6.71 8.54 9.92
N ASP A 283 -8.01 8.30 9.84
CA ASP A 283 -8.62 6.97 9.95
C ASP A 283 -8.73 6.26 8.58
N ASP A 284 -8.27 6.89 7.49
CA ASP A 284 -8.27 6.35 6.12
C ASP A 284 -7.63 4.96 6.03
N PHE A 285 -6.50 4.75 6.72
CA PHE A 285 -5.86 3.44 6.76
C PHE A 285 -6.80 2.36 7.30
N ALA A 286 -7.54 2.66 8.38
CA ALA A 286 -8.46 1.72 9.00
C ALA A 286 -9.72 1.50 8.16
N LYS A 287 -10.24 2.55 7.51
CA LYS A 287 -11.32 2.45 6.52
C LYS A 287 -10.95 1.58 5.32
N LEU A 288 -9.71 1.71 4.85
CA LEU A 288 -9.21 1.03 3.64
C LEU A 288 -8.79 -0.43 3.90
N THR A 289 -8.31 -0.75 5.11
CA THR A 289 -7.78 -2.10 5.43
C THR A 289 -8.61 -2.91 6.42
N GLY A 290 -9.58 -2.31 7.11
CA GLY A 290 -10.39 -2.97 8.13
C GLY A 290 -9.70 -3.21 9.48
N ARG A 291 -8.47 -2.71 9.68
CA ARG A 291 -7.71 -2.82 10.94
C ARG A 291 -7.07 -1.48 11.35
N PRO A 292 -6.79 -1.23 12.64
CA PRO A 292 -6.03 -0.05 13.06
C PRO A 292 -4.60 -0.07 12.48
N ALA A 293 -4.05 1.13 12.28
CA ALA A 293 -2.65 1.33 11.92
C ALA A 293 -1.73 0.95 13.10
N THR A 294 -0.50 0.54 12.79
CA THR A 294 0.47 0.09 13.78
C THR A 294 1.04 1.29 14.53
N SER A 295 0.92 1.30 15.87
CA SER A 295 1.55 2.32 16.72
C SER A 295 3.07 2.15 16.76
N VAL A 296 3.81 3.22 17.08
CA VAL A 296 5.28 3.12 17.15
C VAL A 296 5.71 2.24 18.33
N ARG A 297 4.91 2.20 19.40
CA ARG A 297 5.10 1.22 20.47
C ARG A 297 4.95 -0.23 19.96
N ALA A 298 3.89 -0.54 19.21
CA ALA A 298 3.70 -1.89 18.66
C ALA A 298 4.82 -2.29 17.68
N LEU A 299 5.32 -1.34 16.89
CA LEU A 299 6.51 -1.53 16.05
C LEU A 299 7.75 -1.88 16.88
N PHE A 300 7.97 -1.19 18.01
CA PHE A 300 9.10 -1.46 18.91
C PHE A 300 8.96 -2.79 19.64
N ASP A 301 7.76 -3.14 20.13
CA ASP A 301 7.48 -4.46 20.71
C ASP A 301 7.78 -5.60 19.71
N ALA A 302 7.43 -5.42 18.43
CA ALA A 302 7.72 -6.38 17.35
C ALA A 302 9.21 -6.48 16.96
N HIS A 303 10.03 -5.47 17.28
CA HIS A 303 11.48 -5.42 16.99
C HIS A 303 12.31 -5.36 18.28
N ARG A 304 11.80 -5.92 19.38
CA ARG A 304 12.42 -5.83 20.70
C ARG A 304 13.84 -6.43 20.73
N ASP A 305 14.08 -7.46 19.92
CA ASP A 305 15.41 -8.08 19.78
C ASP A 305 16.44 -7.12 19.17
N VAL A 306 16.04 -6.31 18.19
CA VAL A 306 16.88 -5.26 17.59
C VAL A 306 17.14 -4.15 18.61
N LEU A 307 16.10 -3.67 19.31
CA LEU A 307 16.21 -2.65 20.35
C LEU A 307 17.16 -3.07 21.49
N MET A 308 17.19 -4.37 21.82
CA MET A 308 18.00 -4.92 22.91
C MET A 308 19.40 -5.37 22.48
N GLY A 309 19.73 -5.30 21.18
CA GLY A 309 21.00 -5.79 20.64
C GLY A 309 21.15 -7.32 20.71
N THR A 310 20.04 -8.06 20.68
CA THR A 310 20.00 -9.52 20.80
C THR A 310 19.67 -10.25 19.49
N SER A 311 19.42 -9.53 18.39
CA SER A 311 19.42 -10.11 17.04
C SER A 311 20.80 -10.71 16.72
N LYS A 312 20.81 -11.89 16.09
CA LYS A 312 22.03 -12.57 15.62
C LYS A 312 22.48 -12.07 14.26
#